data_AF-A0A0S8EXA5-F1
#
_entry.id   AF-A0A0S8EXA5-F1
#
_cell.length_a   1.000
_cell.length_b   1.000
_cell.length_c   1.000
_cell.angle_alpha   90.00
_cell.angle_beta   90.00
_cell.angle_gamma   90.00
#
_symmetry.space_group_name_H-M   'P 1'
#
loop_
_entity.id
_entity.type
_entity.pdbx_description
1 polymer ?
#
loop_
_entity_poly.entity_id
_entity_poly.type
_entity_poly.pdbx_seq_one_letter_code
_entity_poly.pdbx_strand_id
1 'polypeptide(L)' 'MYFRQGSKVMAAAITLGPELDVSTPFELFDGPYTVDLSGHQRYDVAPDGRFLMVENSEDFRIVLVEGFSRELGRLLPPE' A
#
# COMPACT_ATOMS: atom_id res chain seq x y z
N MET A 1 10.94 0.62 5.01
CA MET A 1 10.45 -0.59 4.33
C MET A 1 9.18 -1.07 5.02
N TYR A 2 8.22 -1.55 4.24
CA TYR A 2 6.99 -2.17 4.74
C TYR A 2 6.90 -3.60 4.23
N PHE A 3 6.35 -4.51 5.01
CA PHE A 3 6.09 -5.90 4.61
C PHE A 3 4.97 -6.52 5.45
N ARG A 4 4.54 -7.72 5.10
CA ARG A 4 3.51 -8.45 5.86
C ARG A 4 4.08 -9.63 6.64
N GLN A 5 3.54 -9.85 7.83
CA GLN A 5 3.71 -11.07 8.61
C GLN A 5 2.31 -11.57 9.00
N GLY A 6 1.76 -12.49 8.21
CA GLY A 6 0.37 -12.88 8.34
C GLY A 6 -0.59 -11.72 8.04
N SER A 7 -1.50 -11.43 8.96
CA SER A 7 -2.42 -10.29 8.86
C SER A 7 -1.71 -8.94 9.07
N LYS A 8 -0.62 -8.92 9.83
CA LYS A 8 0.09 -7.72 10.28
C LYS A 8 0.85 -7.02 9.16
N VAL A 9 0.84 -5.69 9.22
CA VAL A 9 1.77 -4.83 8.48
C VAL A 9 2.91 -4.46 9.41
N MET A 10 4.13 -4.71 8.93
CA MET A 10 5.38 -4.48 9.65
C MET A 10 6.15 -3.37 8.95
N ALA A 11 6.94 -2.62 9.73
CA ALA A 11 7.87 -1.63 9.22
C ALA A 11 9.29 -1.91 9.73
N ALA A 12 10.28 -1.56 8.90
CA ALA A 12 11.67 -1.44 9.30
C ALA A 12 12.24 -0.15 8.69
N ALA A 13 12.95 0.62 9.50
CA ALA A 13 13.70 1.78 9.01
C ALA A 13 14.90 1.27 8.19
N ILE A 14 15.16 1.92 7.06
CA ILE A 14 16.34 1.66 6.23
C ILE A 14 17.17 2.93 6.23
N THR A 15 18.43 2.80 6.62
CA THR A 15 19.43 3.86 6.47
C THR A 15 20.39 3.43 5.36
N LEU A 16 20.49 4.23 4.31
CA LEU A 16 21.41 3.98 3.20
C LEU A 16 22.79 4.54 3.54
N GLY A 17 23.82 3.70 3.42
CA GLY A 17 25.22 4.06 3.62
C GLY A 17 26.14 3.09 2.86
N PRO A 18 27.45 3.11 3.15
CA PRO A 18 28.40 2.12 2.60
C PRO A 18 28.02 0.68 2.93
N GLU A 19 27.37 0.50 4.08
CA GLU A 19 26.68 -0.72 4.49
C GLU A 19 25.19 -0.41 4.65
N LEU A 20 24.34 -1.40 4.33
CA LEU A 20 22.90 -1.31 4.52
C LEU A 20 22.57 -1.52 6.00
N ASP A 21 22.01 -0.50 6.65
CA ASP A 21 21.51 -0.60 8.02
C ASP A 21 19.98 -0.70 8.02
N VAL A 22 19.45 -1.70 8.72
CA VAL A 22 18.02 -2.01 8.80
C VAL A 22 17.65 -2.21 10.26
N SER A 23 16.67 -1.44 10.74
CA SER A 23 16.20 -1.58 12.12
C SER A 23 15.53 -2.93 12.36
N THR A 24 15.44 -3.35 13.63
CA THR A 24 14.53 -4.43 14.04
C THR A 24 13.11 -4.11 13.54
N PRO A 25 12.43 -5.03 12.84
CA PRO A 25 11.07 -4.81 12.40
C PRO A 25 10.12 -4.60 13.57
N PHE A 26 9.18 -3.66 13.41
CA PHE A 26 8.13 -3.39 14.39
C PHE A 26 6.76 -3.40 13.72
N GLU A 27 5.73 -3.73 14.49
CA GLU A 27 4.36 -3.75 14.01
C GLU A 27 3.87 -2.32 13.76
N LEU A 28 3.28 -2.10 12.59
CA LEU A 28 2.63 -0.84 12.23
C LEU A 28 1.15 -0.89 12.62
N PHE A 29 0.46 -1.95 12.20
CA PHE A 29 -0.92 -2.25 12.54
C PHE A 29 -1.29 -3.70 12.13
N ASP A 30 -2.44 -4.17 12.61
CA ASP A 30 -3.03 -5.46 12.29
C ASP A 30 -4.52 -5.30 11.93
N GLY A 31 -5.10 -6.26 11.22
CA GLY A 31 -6.51 -6.24 10.86
C GLY A 31 -6.93 -7.38 9.93
N PRO A 32 -8.25 -7.53 9.68
CA PRO A 32 -8.80 -8.62 8.88
C PRO A 32 -8.61 -8.36 7.37
N TYR A 33 -7.41 -8.00 6.93
CA TYR A 33 -7.13 -7.71 5.53
C TYR A 33 -6.92 -8.99 4.73
N THR A 34 -7.37 -9.00 3.48
CA THR A 34 -7.14 -10.11 2.56
C THR A 34 -5.64 -10.38 2.47
N VAL A 35 -5.27 -11.63 2.73
CA VAL A 35 -3.91 -12.16 2.54
C VAL A 35 -3.90 -12.96 1.26
N ASP A 36 -2.80 -12.91 0.53
CA ASP A 36 -2.56 -13.85 -0.57
C ASP A 36 -1.73 -15.03 -0.05
N LEU A 37 -2.12 -16.26 -0.39
CA LEU A 37 -1.29 -17.44 -0.11
C LEU A 37 0.00 -17.43 -0.96
N SER A 38 0.04 -16.63 -2.03
CA SER A 38 1.19 -16.46 -2.92
C SER A 38 2.21 -15.43 -2.41
N GLY A 39 1.97 -14.83 -1.24
CA GLY A 39 2.90 -13.89 -0.60
C GLY A 39 2.83 -12.44 -1.09
N HIS A 40 1.83 -12.08 -1.91
CA HIS A 40 1.61 -10.69 -2.30
C HIS A 40 1.18 -9.83 -1.10
N GLN A 41 1.75 -8.64 -1.03
CA GLN A 41 1.52 -7.71 0.07
C GLN A 41 0.09 -7.13 0.09
N ARG A 42 -0.60 -7.08 -1.06
CA ARG A 42 -2.00 -6.60 -1.20
C ARG A 42 -2.26 -5.23 -0.56
N TYR A 43 -1.27 -4.36 -0.67
CA TYR A 43 -1.42 -2.96 -0.33
C TYR A 43 -0.67 -2.07 -1.32
N ASP A 44 -1.08 -0.82 -1.36
CA ASP A 44 -0.30 0.29 -1.90
C ASP A 44 -0.06 1.34 -0.82
N VAL A 45 1.00 2.14 -0.97
CA VAL A 45 1.40 3.18 -0.01
C VAL A 45 1.50 4.52 -0.72
N ALA A 46 0.65 5.46 -0.33
CA ALA A 46 0.71 6.83 -0.83
C ALA A 46 1.99 7.54 -0.34
N PRO A 47 2.47 8.59 -1.03
CA PRO A 47 3.67 9.34 -0.62
C PRO A 47 3.62 9.94 0.78
N ASP A 48 2.41 10.12 1.33
CA ASP A 48 2.16 10.61 2.70
C ASP A 48 2.15 9.49 3.76
N GLY A 49 2.40 8.25 3.36
CA GLY A 49 2.46 7.08 4.25
C GLY A 49 1.12 6.41 4.52
N ARG A 50 0.02 6.84 3.87
CA ARG A 50 -1.27 6.13 3.96
C ARG A 50 -1.23 4.80 3.20
N PHE A 51 -1.88 3.79 3.75
CA PHE A 51 -2.01 2.47 3.14
C PHE A 51 -3.39 2.30 2.50
N LEU A 52 -3.44 1.75 1.29
CA LEU A 52 -4.66 1.22 0.68
C LEU A 52 -4.62 -0.30 0.80
N MET A 53 -5.60 -0.89 1.50
CA MET A 53 -5.70 -2.33 1.71
C MET A 53 -7.14 -2.81 1.55
N VAL A 54 -7.30 -4.07 1.15
CA VAL A 54 -8.62 -4.71 1.01
C VAL A 54 -8.92 -5.55 2.23
N GLU A 55 -10.02 -5.23 2.92
CA GLU A 55 -10.55 -6.03 4.02
C GLU A 55 -11.13 -7.36 3.52
N ASN A 56 -10.99 -8.41 4.30
CA ASN A 56 -11.61 -9.72 4.09
C ASN A 56 -13.01 -9.71 4.72
N SER A 57 -13.95 -9.08 4.02
CA SER A 57 -15.36 -9.03 4.38
C SER A 57 -16.22 -9.58 3.22
N GLU A 58 -17.45 -10.00 3.52
CA GLU A 58 -18.41 -10.45 2.50
C GLU A 58 -19.05 -9.28 1.71
N ASP A 59 -18.57 -8.06 1.94
CA ASP A 59 -19.18 -6.83 1.47
C ASP A 59 -18.27 -6.13 0.42
N PHE A 60 -18.78 -6.10 -0.82
CA PHE A 60 -18.56 -5.09 -1.87
C PHE A 60 -17.42 -5.16 -2.90
N ARG A 61 -17.69 -4.34 -3.93
CA ARG A 61 -16.97 -4.10 -5.17
C ARG A 61 -16.01 -2.91 -5.03
N ILE A 62 -14.76 -3.11 -5.40
CA ILE A 62 -13.69 -2.11 -5.39
C ILE A 62 -13.46 -1.57 -6.81
N VAL A 63 -13.36 -0.25 -6.95
CA VAL A 63 -12.94 0.42 -8.21
C VAL A 63 -11.86 1.45 -7.87
N LEU A 64 -10.66 1.28 -8.43
CA LEU A 64 -9.51 2.16 -8.25
C LEU A 64 -9.19 2.87 -9.57
N VAL A 65 -9.02 4.19 -9.55
CA VAL A 65 -8.65 5.00 -10.73
C VAL A 65 -7.55 5.98 -10.37
N GLU A 66 -6.41 5.87 -11.05
CA GLU A 66 -5.22 6.70 -10.83
C GLU A 66 -4.96 7.61 -12.04
N GLY A 67 -4.36 8.80 -11.84
CA GLY A 67 -4.02 9.71 -12.93
C GLY A 67 -5.19 10.18 -13.80
N PHE A 68 -6.43 9.89 -13.39
CA PHE A 68 -7.69 10.26 -14.05
C PHE A 68 -7.77 11.75 -14.41
N SER A 69 -7.16 12.58 -13.56
CA SER A 69 -7.00 14.01 -13.72
C SER A 69 -6.31 14.43 -15.02
N ARG A 70 -5.40 13.62 -15.54
CA ARG A 70 -4.72 13.90 -16.82
C ARG A 70 -5.57 13.51 -18.03
N GLU A 71 -6.30 12.40 -17.94
CA GLU A 71 -7.15 11.90 -19.02
C GLU A 71 -8.37 12.82 -19.23
N LEU A 72 -8.95 13.32 -18.14
CA LEU A 72 -10.04 14.29 -18.18
C LEU A 72 -9.62 15.62 -18.83
N GLY A 73 -8.38 16.04 -18.61
CA GLY A 73 -7.83 17.26 -19.19
C GLY A 73 -7.74 17.26 -20.72
N ARG A 74 -7.78 16.10 -21.40
CA ARG A 74 -7.68 15.98 -22.87
C ARG A 74 -9.02 16.01 -23.58
N LEU A 75 -10.14 15.92 -22.86
CA LEU A 75 -11.47 15.70 -23.43
C LEU A 75 -12.34 16.98 -23.45
N LEU A 76 -11.86 18.12 -22.90
CA LEU A 76 -12.63 19.36 -22.74
C LEU A 76 -12.28 20.43 -23.81
N PRO A 77 -13.27 21.22 -24.28
CA PRO A 77 -13.03 22.32 -25.21
C PRO A 77 -12.22 23.46 -24.55
N PRO A 78 -11.48 24.28 -25.33
CA PRO A 78 -10.67 25.39 -24.82
C PRO A 78 -11.54 26.59 -24.37
N GLU A 79 -11.21 27.20 -23.23
CA GLU A 79 -11.80 28.48 -22.75
C GLU A 79 -11.10 29.71 -23.35
#